data_AF-A0A943VYL4-F1
#
_entry.id   AF-A0A943VYL4-F1
#
_cell.length_a   1.000
_cell.length_b   1.000
_cell.length_c   1.000
_cell.angle_alpha   90.00
_cell.angle_beta   90.00
_cell.angle_gamma   90.00
#
_symmetry.space_group_name_H-M   'P 1'
#
loop_
_entity.id
_entity.type
_entity.pdbx_description
1 polymer ?
#
loop_
_entity_poly.entity_id
_entity_poly.type
_entity_poly.pdbx_seq_one_letter_code
_entity_poly.pdbx_strand_id
1 'polypeptide(L)'
;MVESIFYNQLISLAQKHCKSINRVEKDLGYPRNALHNYKKGGSIPSGIRLMELANYFDVTPEFLIGKDSLLKKKQDLTSREIFNNMSLSQRHEIAELCQEWLLSLPYN
;
A
#
# COMPACT_ATOMS: atom_id res chain seq x y z
N MET A 1 12.44 9.83 21.77
CA MET A 1 12.97 9.47 20.44
C MET A 1 11.79 9.13 19.56
N VAL A 2 11.72 9.66 18.33
CA VAL A 2 10.67 9.27 17.39
C VAL A 2 11.00 7.87 16.87
N GLU A 3 10.14 6.90 17.18
CA GLU A 3 10.27 5.53 16.68
C GLU A 3 9.90 5.47 15.20
N SER A 4 10.57 4.59 14.45
CA SER A 4 10.33 4.40 13.03
C SER A 4 9.09 3.53 12.81
N ILE A 5 8.06 4.09 12.16
CA ILE A 5 6.85 3.35 11.76
C ILE A 5 7.24 2.12 10.93
N PHE A 6 8.17 2.30 9.99
CA PHE A 6 8.69 1.23 9.15
C PHE A 6 9.29 0.09 9.97
N TYR A 7 10.13 0.43 10.94
CA TYR A 7 10.78 -0.58 11.76
C TYR A 7 9.80 -1.30 12.69
N ASN A 8 8.81 -0.59 13.22
CA ASN A 8 7.77 -1.17 14.06
C ASN A 8 6.93 -2.19 13.27
N GLN A 9 6.55 -1.86 12.03
CA GLN A 9 5.82 -2.79 11.16
C GLN A 9 6.66 -3.99 10.75
N LEU A 10 7.94 -3.76 10.41
CA LEU A 10 8.88 -4.83 10.10
C LEU A 10 9.01 -5.83 11.26
N ILE A 11 9.11 -5.34 12.51
CA ILE A 11 9.13 -6.21 13.70
C ILE A 11 7.82 -6.97 13.84
N SER A 12 6.68 -6.30 13.67
CA SER A 12 5.37 -6.94 13.78
C SER A 12 5.20 -8.09 12.78
N LEU A 13 5.63 -7.89 11.52
CA LEU A 13 5.63 -8.93 10.50
C LEU A 13 6.58 -10.07 10.83
N ALA A 14 7.81 -9.76 11.26
CA ALA A 14 8.75 -10.80 11.68
C ALA A 14 8.18 -11.67 12.81
N GLN A 15 7.56 -11.05 13.81
CA GLN A 15 6.88 -11.75 14.91
C GLN A 15 5.70 -12.60 14.43
N LYS A 16 4.83 -12.06 13.57
CA LYS A 16 3.69 -12.79 12.98
C LYS A 16 4.13 -14.05 12.22
N HIS A 17 5.29 -14.00 11.58
CA HIS A 17 5.88 -15.13 10.85
C HIS A 17 6.83 -15.98 11.70
N CYS A 18 6.89 -15.77 13.02
CA CYS A 18 7.77 -16.49 13.95
C CYS A 18 9.26 -16.43 13.55
N LYS A 19 9.72 -15.30 13.00
CA LYS A 19 11.10 -15.08 12.57
C LYS A 19 11.76 -13.95 13.36
N SER A 20 13.06 -14.10 13.64
CA SER A 20 13.88 -12.99 14.14
C SER A 20 14.32 -12.09 12.99
N ILE A 21 14.66 -10.82 13.29
CA ILE A 21 15.20 -9.90 12.27
C ILE A 21 16.46 -10.46 11.61
N ASN A 22 17.34 -11.09 12.39
CA ASN A 22 18.54 -11.75 11.86
C ASN A 22 18.18 -12.90 10.89
N ARG A 23 17.06 -13.61 11.13
CA ARG A 23 16.58 -14.64 10.20
C ARG A 23 16.08 -14.01 8.90
N VAL A 24 15.36 -12.90 8.97
CA VAL A 24 14.89 -12.14 7.81
C VAL A 24 16.07 -11.64 6.98
N GLU A 25 17.09 -11.05 7.62
CA GLU A 25 18.33 -10.64 6.96
C GLU A 25 19.00 -11.80 6.24
N LYS A 26 19.11 -12.95 6.91
CA LYS A 26 19.71 -14.16 6.31
C LYS A 26 18.90 -14.68 5.12
N ASP A 27 17.58 -14.75 5.24
CA ASP A 27 16.70 -15.24 4.17
C ASP A 27 16.74 -14.34 2.93
N LEU A 28 16.96 -13.02 3.12
CA LEU A 28 17.10 -12.03 2.05
C LEU A 28 18.54 -11.81 1.56
N GLY A 29 19.52 -12.53 2.12
CA GLY A 29 20.94 -12.36 1.76
C GLY A 29 21.54 -11.02 2.20
N TYR A 30 20.96 -10.37 3.20
CA TYR A 30 21.46 -9.11 3.73
C TYR A 30 22.64 -9.32 4.70
N PRO A 31 23.57 -8.34 4.78
CA PRO A 31 24.56 -8.33 5.85
C PRO A 31 23.90 -8.32 7.23
N ARG A 32 24.57 -8.91 8.21
CA ARG A 32 24.09 -8.94 9.59
C ARG A 32 23.88 -7.51 10.13
N ASN A 33 22.75 -7.29 10.81
CA ASN A 33 22.30 -6.01 11.35
C ASN A 33 21.98 -4.94 10.28
N ALA A 34 21.87 -5.31 8.99
CA ALA A 34 21.52 -4.38 7.92
C ALA A 34 20.16 -3.70 8.12
N LEU A 35 19.25 -4.26 8.90
CA LEU A 35 17.93 -3.68 9.18
C LEU A 35 17.89 -2.85 10.47
N HIS A 36 18.95 -2.89 11.30
CA HIS A 36 18.96 -2.21 12.60
C HIS A 36 19.07 -0.67 12.49
N ASN A 37 19.64 -0.17 11.39
CA ASN A 37 19.71 1.26 11.09
C ASN A 37 18.33 1.93 11.01
N TYR A 38 17.29 1.18 10.63
CA TYR A 38 15.91 1.69 10.54
C TYR A 38 15.23 1.87 11.90
N LYS A 39 15.81 1.38 13.00
CA LYS A 39 15.22 1.46 14.34
C LYS A 39 14.99 2.88 14.83
N LYS A 40 15.86 3.82 14.43
CA LYS A 40 15.72 5.24 14.75
C LYS A 40 14.99 5.92 13.58
N GLY A 41 14.02 6.78 13.87
CA GLY A 41 13.14 7.43 12.88
C GLY A 41 13.79 8.41 11.89
N GLY A 42 15.08 8.26 11.56
CA GLY A 42 15.81 9.10 10.60
C GLY A 42 16.31 8.37 9.36
N SER A 43 16.23 7.03 9.30
CA SER A 43 16.64 6.25 8.12
C SER A 43 15.43 5.70 7.39
N ILE A 44 15.34 6.02 6.10
CA ILE A 44 14.29 5.53 5.20
C ILE A 44 14.91 4.43 4.33
N PRO A 45 14.26 3.27 4.16
CA PRO A 45 14.74 2.24 3.24
C PRO A 45 14.75 2.76 1.80
N SER A 46 15.68 2.26 0.97
CA SER A 46 15.59 2.50 -0.47
C SER A 46 14.33 1.84 -1.04
N GLY A 47 13.86 2.32 -2.20
CA GLY A 47 12.71 1.70 -2.88
C GLY A 47 12.90 0.21 -3.11
N ILE A 48 14.10 -0.22 -3.54
CA ILE A 48 14.45 -1.64 -3.70
C ILE A 48 14.30 -2.40 -2.38
N ARG A 49 14.89 -1.88 -1.30
CA ARG A 49 14.83 -2.51 0.02
C ARG A 49 13.40 -2.65 0.52
N LEU A 50 12.58 -1.62 0.31
CA LEU A 50 11.18 -1.62 0.67
C LEU A 50 10.40 -2.70 -0.10
N MET A 51 10.62 -2.81 -1.41
CA MET A 51 9.99 -3.82 -2.27
C MET A 51 10.39 -5.25 -1.88
N GLU A 52 11.68 -5.50 -1.63
CA GLU A 52 12.18 -6.81 -1.21
C GLU A 52 11.51 -7.29 0.08
N LEU A 53 11.43 -6.41 1.09
CA LEU A 53 10.79 -6.72 2.36
C LEU A 53 9.27 -6.89 2.23
N ALA A 54 8.63 -6.06 1.40
CA ALA A 54 7.20 -6.16 1.11
C ALA A 54 6.86 -7.53 0.49
N ASN A 55 7.59 -7.91 -0.56
CA ASN A 55 7.44 -9.19 -1.24
C ASN A 55 7.72 -10.38 -0.30
N TYR A 56 8.74 -10.27 0.55
CA TYR A 56 9.12 -11.34 1.47
C TYR A 56 8.05 -11.65 2.52
N PHE A 57 7.32 -10.63 2.99
CA PHE A 57 6.24 -10.78 3.96
C PHE A 57 4.85 -10.85 3.32
N ASP A 58 4.76 -10.84 1.99
CA ASP A 58 3.50 -10.80 1.23
C ASP A 58 2.58 -9.64 1.67
N VAL A 59 3.14 -8.44 1.73
CA VAL A 59 2.44 -7.19 2.06
C VAL A 59 2.76 -6.11 1.04
N THR A 60 2.02 -5.00 1.05
CA THR A 60 2.32 -3.86 0.17
C THR A 60 3.46 -3.00 0.75
N PRO A 61 4.26 -2.34 -0.10
CA PRO A 61 5.23 -1.32 0.32
C PRO A 61 4.60 -0.23 1.20
N GLU A 62 3.37 0.19 0.87
CA GLU A 62 2.61 1.21 1.59
C GLU A 62 2.26 0.77 3.00
N PHE A 63 1.97 -0.53 3.20
CA PHE A 63 1.76 -1.08 4.53
C PHE A 63 2.98 -0.79 5.37
N LEU A 64 4.16 -1.28 4.98
CA LEU A 64 5.41 -1.13 5.72
C LEU A 64 5.70 0.32 6.14
N ILE A 65 5.38 1.32 5.32
CA ILE A 65 5.63 2.74 5.64
C ILE A 65 4.45 3.47 6.32
N GLY A 66 3.39 2.75 6.71
CA GLY A 66 2.22 3.31 7.40
C GLY A 66 1.26 4.11 6.52
N LYS A 67 1.24 3.83 5.21
CA LYS A 67 0.34 4.44 4.23
C LYS A 67 -0.82 3.52 3.81
N ASP A 68 -1.02 2.39 4.49
CA ASP A 68 -2.12 1.46 4.21
C ASP A 68 -3.50 2.09 4.36
N SER A 69 -3.68 3.00 5.32
CA SER A 69 -4.93 3.76 5.51
C SER A 69 -5.32 4.57 4.27
N LEU A 70 -4.35 5.04 3.48
CA LEU A 70 -4.61 5.73 2.21
C LEU A 70 -5.08 4.76 1.11
N LEU A 71 -4.62 3.50 1.15
CA LEU A 71 -5.05 2.47 0.21
C LEU A 71 -6.45 1.95 0.56
N LYS A 72 -6.72 1.68 1.84
CA LYS A 72 -8.07 1.29 2.32
C LYS A 72 -9.10 2.36 1.98
N LYS A 73 -8.78 3.64 2.22
CA LYS A 73 -9.64 4.76 1.82
C LYS A 73 -9.93 4.83 0.32
N LYS A 74 -9.06 4.30 -0.55
CA LYS A 74 -9.31 4.21 -2.00
C LYS A 74 -10.16 2.99 -2.38
N GLN A 75 -9.99 1.85 -1.69
CA GLN A 75 -10.75 0.64 -1.94
C GLN A 75 -12.19 0.71 -1.38
N ASP A 76 -12.39 1.47 -0.30
CA ASP A 76 -13.70 1.61 0.36
C ASP A 76 -14.54 2.80 -0.15
N LEU A 77 -14.15 3.44 -1.27
CA LEU A 77 -14.95 4.53 -1.83
C LEU A 77 -16.28 3.97 -2.35
N THR A 78 -17.39 4.51 -1.83
CA THR A 78 -18.70 4.26 -2.41
C THR A 78 -18.75 4.82 -3.83
N SER A 79 -19.60 4.25 -4.70
CA SER A 79 -19.80 4.78 -6.07
C SER A 79 -20.06 6.29 -6.06
N ARG A 80 -20.79 6.79 -5.05
CA ARG A 80 -21.07 8.22 -4.86
C ARG A 80 -19.82 9.05 -4.63
N GLU A 81 -18.90 8.58 -3.80
CA GLU A 81 -17.63 9.27 -3.52
C GLU A 81 -16.70 9.24 -4.74
N ILE A 82 -16.71 8.14 -5.49
CA ILE A 82 -15.97 8.04 -6.75
C ILE A 82 -16.48 9.13 -7.73
N PHE A 83 -17.80 9.22 -7.96
CA PHE A 83 -18.39 10.25 -8.83
C PHE A 83 -18.08 11.68 -8.36
N ASN A 84 -18.14 11.93 -7.06
CA ASN A 84 -17.84 13.26 -6.50
C ASN A 84 -16.39 13.67 -6.75
N ASN A 85 -15.46 12.72 -6.74
CA ASN A 85 -14.03 12.97 -6.94
C ASN A 85 -13.60 13.03 -8.41
N MET A 86 -14.52 12.81 -9.36
CA MET A 86 -14.22 12.90 -10.80
C MET A 86 -14.08 14.34 -11.28
N SER A 87 -13.17 14.54 -12.25
CA SER A 87 -13.04 15.79 -12.99
C SER A 87 -14.25 16.05 -13.90
N LEU A 88 -14.39 17.28 -14.39
CA LEU A 88 -15.48 17.64 -15.31
C LEU A 88 -15.47 16.77 -16.58
N SER A 89 -14.29 16.48 -17.13
CA SER A 89 -14.12 15.64 -18.33
C SER A 89 -14.62 14.21 -18.09
N GLN A 90 -14.25 13.62 -16.95
CA GLN A 90 -14.67 12.26 -16.59
C GLN A 90 -16.19 12.17 -16.37
N ARG A 91 -16.78 13.21 -15.77
CA ARG A 91 -18.24 13.28 -15.59
C ARG A 91 -18.97 13.35 -16.93
N HIS A 92 -18.41 14.08 -17.90
CA HIS A 92 -18.98 14.17 -19.25
C HIS A 92 -18.98 12.81 -19.95
N GLU A 93 -17.83 12.14 -19.96
CA GLU A 93 -17.66 10.82 -20.59
C GLU A 93 -18.62 9.77 -20.00
N ILE A 94 -18.78 9.78 -18.67
CA ILE A 94 -19.75 8.89 -18.01
C ILE A 94 -21.18 9.24 -18.39
N ALA A 95 -21.52 10.53 -18.50
CA ALA A 95 -22.86 10.93 -18.90
C ALA A 95 -23.18 10.47 -20.32
N GLU A 96 -22.23 10.55 -21.24
CA GLU A 96 -22.37 10.03 -22.61
C GLU A 96 -22.60 8.52 -22.60
N LEU A 97 -21.77 7.75 -21.88
CA LEU A 97 -21.94 6.29 -21.76
C LEU A 97 -23.31 5.91 -21.15
N CYS A 98 -23.76 6.64 -20.13
CA CYS A 98 -25.08 6.41 -19.53
C CYS A 98 -26.22 6.68 -20.52
N GLN A 99 -26.10 7.73 -21.34
CA GLN A 99 -27.08 8.09 -22.37
C GLN A 99 -27.13 7.04 -23.47
N GLU A 100 -25.97 6.62 -23.99
CA GLU A 100 -25.88 5.55 -24.98
C GLU A 100 -26.52 4.27 -24.47
N TRP A 101 -26.22 3.90 -23.22
CA TRP A 101 -26.80 2.71 -22.62
C TRP A 101 -28.32 2.81 -22.49
N LEU A 102 -28.84 3.92 -21.98
CA LEU A 102 -30.29 4.16 -21.86
C LEU A 102 -31.00 4.09 -23.21
N LEU A 103 -30.42 4.69 -24.26
CA LEU A 103 -30.98 4.69 -25.61
C LEU A 103 -30.89 3.33 -26.31
N SER A 104 -29.96 2.47 -25.88
CA SER A 104 -29.84 1.09 -26.38
C SER A 104 -30.87 0.13 -25.79
N LEU A 105 -31.62 0.54 -24.76
CA LEU A 105 -32.66 -0.30 -24.16
C LEU A 105 -33.85 -0.42 -25.11
N PRO A 106 -34.38 -1.64 -25.33
CA PRO A 106 -35.55 -1.83 -26.17
C PRO A 106 -36.76 -1.11 -25.56
N TYR A 107 -37.51 -0.40 -26.41
CA TYR A 107 -38.83 0.12 -26.03
C TYR A 107 -39.78 -1.07 -25.83
N ASN A 108 -40.20 -1.30 -24.58
CA ASN A 108 -41.32 -2.19 -24.23
C ASN A 108 -42.65 -1.45 -24.39
#